data_AF-A0A1R2CS28-F1
#
_entry.id   AF-A0A1R2CS28-F1
#
_cell.length_a   1.000
_cell.length_b   1.000
_cell.length_c   1.000
_cell.angle_alpha   90.00
_cell.angle_beta   90.00
_cell.angle_gamma   90.00
#
_symmetry.space_group_name_H-M   'P 1'
#
loop_
_entity.id
_entity.type
_entity.pdbx_description
1 polymer ?
#
loop_
_entity_poly.entity_id
_entity_poly.type
_entity_poly.pdbx_seq_one_letter_code
_entity_poly.pdbx_strand_id
1 'polypeptide(L)'
;MLLEFADYDNNIQTVIRQEAVMLKGIYPEIKPNRGWGKTDEHTVSLIGRIPLDRDNYCYMLPFGICFPIDYPIVPPLCSVFPVNMDILIPSKRVSAEGIITTKLLEKWSKDYDSFEVVQSCIKYFTKHKVIINIGTEYFNESWILRHQIEDLIKEKSALNLIKKEVNIAHDLINVLLDQNAINELYTQQEDMEIWIKTNEKTDFEFSNALVYSGNKEKNIANLLAEEESFEETAKKITEAFYAKALCSTDFICHLKELFKLKFMLIKKREKLSNL
;
A
#
# COMPACT_ATOMS: atom_id res chain seq x y z
N MET A 1 2.84 13.23 16.23
CA MET A 1 1.91 12.24 16.80
C MET A 1 1.62 12.69 18.23
N LEU A 2 0.41 13.17 18.48
CA LEU A 2 -0.01 13.64 19.80
C LEU A 2 -0.48 12.42 20.60
N LEU A 3 0.01 12.27 21.83
CA LEU A 3 -0.49 11.28 22.78
C LEU A 3 -1.91 11.70 23.19
N GLU A 4 -2.88 10.80 23.05
CA GLU A 4 -4.22 10.96 23.61
C GLU A 4 -4.19 10.50 25.07
N PHE A 5 -4.65 11.34 25.98
CA PHE A 5 -4.53 11.16 27.43
C PHE A 5 -5.91 11.12 28.12
N ALA A 6 -6.90 10.50 27.48
CA ALA A 6 -8.31 10.60 27.90
C ALA A 6 -8.53 10.26 29.40
N ASP A 7 -7.71 9.37 29.95
CA ASP A 7 -7.82 8.86 31.32
C ASP A 7 -6.91 9.58 32.34
N TYR A 8 -6.14 10.60 31.92
CA TYR A 8 -5.21 11.33 32.79
C TYR A 8 -5.69 12.75 33.09
N ASP A 9 -5.53 13.19 34.34
CA ASP A 9 -5.68 14.61 34.71
C ASP A 9 -4.72 15.49 33.90
N ASN A 10 -5.18 16.67 33.46
CA ASN A 10 -4.42 17.65 32.68
C ASN A 10 -3.02 17.97 33.25
N ASN A 11 -2.89 17.99 34.58
CA ASN A 11 -1.60 18.22 35.24
C ASN A 11 -0.63 17.08 34.94
N ILE A 12 -1.10 15.83 35.02
CA ILE A 12 -0.31 14.63 34.77
C ILE A 12 0.09 14.56 33.29
N GLN A 13 -0.84 14.88 32.39
CA GLN A 13 -0.53 14.97 30.96
C GLN A 13 0.60 15.98 30.69
N THR A 14 0.57 17.11 31.39
CA THR A 14 1.57 18.18 31.23
C THR A 14 2.95 17.71 31.68
N VAL A 15 3.03 17.06 32.84
CA VAL A 15 4.28 16.46 33.36
C VAL A 15 4.83 15.43 32.38
N ILE A 16 4.02 14.45 31.96
CA ILE A 16 4.45 13.39 31.04
C ILE A 16 4.89 13.98 29.69
N ARG A 17 4.21 15.00 29.16
CA ARG A 17 4.61 15.67 27.91
C ARG A 17 5.96 16.36 28.06
N GLN A 18 6.20 17.07 29.15
CA GLN A 18 7.46 17.76 29.40
C GLN A 18 8.62 16.75 29.49
N GLU A 19 8.42 15.69 30.24
CA GLU A 19 9.41 14.61 30.38
C GLU A 19 9.66 13.87 29.07
N ALA A 20 8.61 13.58 28.30
CA ALA A 20 8.74 12.97 26.98
C ALA A 20 9.55 13.84 26.01
N VAL A 21 9.34 15.16 26.03
CA VAL A 21 10.12 16.12 25.21
C VAL A 21 11.58 16.12 25.66
N MET A 22 11.83 16.19 26.96
CA MET A 22 13.19 16.13 27.52
C MET A 22 13.90 14.83 27.14
N LEU A 23 13.27 13.68 27.41
CA LEU A 23 13.83 12.36 27.09
C LEU A 23 14.10 12.20 25.61
N LYS A 24 13.20 12.66 24.73
CA LYS A 24 13.42 12.62 23.28
C LYS A 24 14.60 13.49 22.84
N GLY A 25 14.84 14.61 23.52
CA GLY A 25 16.00 15.48 23.26
C GLY A 25 17.33 14.79 23.59
N ILE A 26 17.36 13.93 24.61
CA ILE A 26 18.56 13.25 25.09
C ILE A 26 18.73 11.86 24.44
N TYR A 27 17.62 11.14 24.28
CA TYR A 27 17.53 9.79 23.71
C TYR A 27 16.54 9.80 22.53
N PRO A 28 16.99 10.16 21.31
CA PRO A 28 16.11 10.35 20.15
C PRO A 28 15.34 9.10 19.70
N GLU A 29 15.80 7.93 20.12
CA GLU A 29 15.20 6.62 19.87
C GLU A 29 13.94 6.37 20.71
N ILE A 30 13.79 7.06 21.84
CA ILE A 30 12.61 6.98 22.70
C ILE A 30 11.49 7.81 22.06
N LYS A 31 10.37 7.14 21.79
CA LYS A 31 9.21 7.74 21.14
C LYS A 31 7.94 7.49 21.96
N PRO A 32 6.99 8.44 21.91
CA PRO A 32 5.63 8.20 22.37
C PRO A 32 5.03 6.96 21.73
N ASN A 33 4.40 6.13 22.55
CA ASN A 33 3.60 4.99 22.12
C ASN A 33 2.28 4.92 22.92
N ARG A 34 1.28 4.25 22.34
CA ARG A 34 0.00 3.96 23.02
C ARG A 34 -0.03 2.50 23.45
N GLY A 35 -0.46 2.29 24.68
CA GLY A 35 -0.59 0.97 25.27
C GLY A 35 0.73 0.36 25.71
N TRP A 36 0.61 -0.68 26.53
CA TRP A 36 1.73 -1.44 27.06
C TRP A 36 1.40 -2.94 27.06
N GLY A 37 1.94 -3.66 26.08
CA GLY A 37 1.61 -5.07 25.92
C GLY A 37 0.09 -5.32 25.88
N LYS A 38 -0.34 -6.52 26.27
CA LYS A 38 -1.73 -7.00 26.15
C LYS A 38 -2.72 -6.40 27.16
N THR A 39 -2.28 -5.55 28.09
CA THR A 39 -3.03 -5.35 29.34
C THR A 39 -3.76 -4.01 29.46
N ASP A 40 -3.39 -2.96 28.72
CA ASP A 40 -4.20 -1.74 28.71
C ASP A 40 -3.87 -0.84 27.51
N GLU A 41 -4.85 -0.60 26.64
CA GLU A 41 -4.71 0.28 25.45
C GLU A 41 -4.73 1.77 25.81
N HIS A 42 -4.98 2.07 27.09
CA HIS A 42 -5.22 3.40 27.62
C HIS A 42 -4.01 4.03 28.32
N THR A 43 -2.96 3.24 28.59
CA THR A 43 -1.77 3.77 29.26
C THR A 43 -0.82 4.47 28.29
N VAL A 44 -0.31 5.62 28.70
CA VAL A 44 0.71 6.36 27.98
C VAL A 44 2.08 5.75 28.24
N SER A 45 2.81 5.46 27.17
CA SER A 45 4.13 4.89 27.25
C SER A 45 5.14 5.61 26.36
N LEU A 46 6.41 5.51 26.74
CA LEU A 46 7.57 5.88 25.96
C LEU A 46 8.35 4.61 25.65
N ILE A 47 8.53 4.30 24.38
CA ILE A 47 9.19 3.08 23.93
C ILE A 47 10.32 3.44 22.97
N GLY A 48 11.46 2.78 23.11
CA GLY A 48 12.59 2.98 22.23
C GLY A 48 13.79 2.14 22.64
N ARG A 49 14.98 2.71 22.43
CA ARG A 49 16.25 2.09 22.82
C ARG A 49 17.10 3.08 23.61
N ILE A 50 17.82 2.58 24.61
CA ILE A 50 18.77 3.36 25.41
C ILE A 50 20.20 2.84 25.21
N PRO A 51 21.19 3.72 25.11
CA PRO A 51 22.58 3.33 24.90
C PRO A 51 23.20 2.79 26.20
N LEU A 52 23.97 1.71 26.08
CA LEU A 52 24.77 1.11 27.13
C LEU A 52 26.22 0.99 26.64
N ASP A 53 27.13 1.75 27.24
CA ASP A 53 28.55 1.72 26.89
C ASP A 53 29.27 0.61 27.65
N ARG A 54 29.70 -0.43 26.95
CA ARG A 54 30.27 -1.62 27.57
C ARG A 54 31.36 -2.22 26.69
N ASP A 55 32.50 -2.57 27.30
CA ASP A 55 33.58 -3.29 26.63
C ASP A 55 34.04 -2.59 25.31
N ASN A 56 34.02 -1.25 25.29
CA ASN A 56 34.26 -0.37 24.13
C ASN A 56 33.22 -0.46 23.00
N TYR A 57 32.07 -1.08 23.23
CA TYR A 57 30.92 -1.12 22.32
C TYR A 57 29.72 -0.40 22.92
N CYS A 58 28.97 0.32 22.08
CA CYS A 58 27.69 0.90 22.47
C CYS A 58 26.56 -0.08 22.09
N TYR A 59 25.88 -0.63 23.09
CA TYR A 59 24.74 -1.52 22.92
C TYR A 59 23.44 -0.74 23.08
N MET A 60 22.50 -0.92 22.15
CA MET A 60 21.19 -0.27 22.21
C MET A 60 20.17 -1.22 22.85
N LEU A 61 19.87 -1.01 24.12
CA LEU A 61 18.93 -1.83 24.87
C LEU A 61 17.47 -1.41 24.56
N PRO A 62 16.61 -2.32 24.07
CA PRO A 62 15.18 -2.03 23.93
C PRO A 62 14.55 -1.79 25.29
N PHE A 63 13.87 -0.67 25.43
CA PHE A 63 13.47 -0.14 26.71
C PHE A 63 12.14 0.61 26.61
N GLY A 64 11.31 0.46 27.63
CA GLY A 64 10.03 1.12 27.75
C GLY A 64 9.81 1.74 29.12
N ILE A 65 9.05 2.82 29.14
CA ILE A 65 8.50 3.46 30.34
C ILE A 65 6.99 3.55 30.15
N CYS A 66 6.23 3.05 31.12
CA CYS A 66 4.78 3.18 31.16
C CYS A 66 4.40 4.07 32.34
N PHE A 67 3.59 5.09 32.08
CA PHE A 67 3.20 6.07 33.10
C PHE A 67 1.83 5.69 33.66
N PRO A 68 1.70 5.29 34.92
CA PRO A 68 0.39 5.04 35.52
C PRO A 68 -0.44 6.32 35.66
N ILE A 69 -1.76 6.18 35.81
CA ILE A 69 -2.68 7.32 35.95
C ILE A 69 -2.39 8.20 37.17
N ASP A 70 -1.75 7.65 38.21
CA ASP A 70 -1.38 8.37 39.44
C ASP A 70 0.07 8.92 39.39
N TYR A 71 0.73 8.92 38.24
CA TYR A 71 2.06 9.51 38.08
C TYR A 71 2.03 11.04 38.34
N PRO A 72 3.03 11.64 39.03
CA PRO A 72 4.28 11.07 39.55
C PRO A 72 4.19 10.57 41.01
N ILE A 73 3.01 10.43 41.60
CA ILE A 73 2.85 9.98 42.99
C ILE A 73 3.35 8.54 43.13
N VAL A 74 3.05 7.70 42.12
CA VAL A 74 3.55 6.33 42.01
C VAL A 74 4.63 6.23 40.91
N PRO A 75 5.59 5.29 41.04
CA PRO A 75 6.66 5.14 40.05
C PRO A 75 6.13 4.73 38.68
N PRO A 76 6.83 5.09 37.60
CA PRO A 76 6.54 4.54 36.29
C PRO A 76 6.95 3.07 36.23
N LEU A 77 6.27 2.27 35.42
CA LEU A 77 6.64 0.89 35.16
C LEU A 77 7.66 0.84 34.03
N CYS A 78 8.86 0.35 34.31
CA CYS A 78 9.91 0.21 33.30
C CYS A 78 10.03 -1.23 32.83
N SER A 79 10.29 -1.45 31.54
CA SER A 79 10.61 -2.77 31.03
C SER A 79 11.72 -2.77 30.00
N VAL A 80 12.36 -3.92 29.91
CA VAL A 80 13.06 -4.36 28.70
C VAL A 80 12.12 -5.31 27.96
N PHE A 81 12.05 -5.18 26.64
CA PHE A 81 11.32 -6.14 25.83
C PHE A 81 12.26 -6.70 24.76
N PRO A 82 12.25 -8.02 24.54
CA PRO A 82 12.96 -8.60 23.41
C PRO A 82 12.40 -8.02 22.11
N VAL A 83 13.28 -7.74 21.15
CA VAL A 83 12.86 -7.39 19.79
C VAL A 83 12.83 -8.71 19.02
N ASN A 84 11.74 -9.01 18.31
CA ASN A 84 11.51 -10.30 17.64
C ASN A 84 11.29 -11.48 18.62
N MET A 85 11.52 -12.72 18.15
CA MET A 85 11.39 -13.98 18.88
C MET A 85 12.52 -14.20 19.91
N ASP A 86 13.13 -13.11 20.41
CA ASP A 86 14.21 -13.21 21.36
C ASP A 86 13.67 -13.59 22.74
N ILE A 87 14.43 -14.38 23.48
CA ILE A 87 14.10 -14.83 24.82
C ILE A 87 14.84 -13.94 25.80
N LEU A 88 14.09 -13.22 26.62
CA LEU A 88 14.63 -12.50 27.76
C LEU A 88 14.94 -13.48 28.88
N ILE A 89 16.18 -13.51 29.36
CA ILE A 89 16.56 -14.30 30.53
C ILE A 89 16.36 -13.43 31.77
N PRO A 90 15.49 -13.84 32.72
CA PRO A 90 15.28 -13.12 33.97
C PRO A 90 16.58 -12.93 34.73
N SER A 91 16.68 -11.83 35.47
CA SER A 91 17.84 -11.51 36.30
C SER A 91 17.39 -10.89 37.62
N LYS A 92 18.36 -10.55 38.49
CA LYS A 92 18.07 -9.94 39.79
C LYS A 92 17.16 -8.70 39.72
N ARG A 93 17.19 -7.95 38.63
CA ARG A 93 16.47 -6.69 38.44
C ARG A 93 15.55 -6.66 37.23
N VAL A 94 15.33 -7.82 36.61
CA VAL A 94 14.50 -7.95 35.42
C VAL A 94 13.68 -9.22 35.57
N SER A 95 12.35 -9.10 35.60
CA SER A 95 11.46 -10.26 35.68
C SER A 95 11.42 -11.04 34.35
N ALA A 96 10.70 -12.16 34.31
CA ALA A 96 10.51 -12.93 33.08
C ALA A 96 9.69 -12.18 32.03
N GLU A 97 8.81 -11.30 32.46
CA GLU A 97 8.00 -10.40 31.64
C GLU A 97 8.79 -9.14 31.24
N GLY A 98 10.04 -9.02 31.70
CA GLY A 98 10.92 -7.90 31.41
C GLY A 98 10.70 -6.66 32.25
N ILE A 99 9.91 -6.75 33.32
CA ILE A 99 9.72 -5.66 34.28
C ILE A 99 11.03 -5.40 35.01
N ILE A 100 11.46 -4.14 34.98
CA ILE A 100 12.69 -3.69 35.61
C ILE A 100 12.38 -3.24 37.04
N THR A 101 13.12 -3.76 38.01
CA THR A 101 13.16 -3.22 39.37
C THR A 101 14.48 -2.51 39.58
N THR A 102 14.48 -1.32 40.20
CA THR A 102 15.71 -0.63 40.60
C THR A 102 15.55 -0.07 42.00
N LYS A 103 16.67 0.21 42.68
CA LYS A 103 16.65 0.89 43.99
C LYS A 103 15.94 2.25 43.94
N LEU A 104 15.98 2.93 42.79
CA LEU A 104 15.30 4.21 42.60
C LEU A 104 13.79 4.00 42.55
N LEU A 105 13.32 3.00 41.80
CA LEU A 105 11.89 2.64 41.73
C LEU A 105 11.36 2.08 43.07
N GLU A 106 12.17 1.32 43.80
CA GLU A 106 11.84 0.81 45.14
C GLU A 106 11.68 1.93 46.18
N LYS A 107 12.40 3.04 46.00
CA LYS A 107 12.40 4.20 46.90
C LYS A 107 11.88 5.43 46.17
N TRP A 108 10.88 5.24 45.32
CA TRP A 108 10.31 6.29 44.48
C TRP A 108 9.87 7.48 45.33
N SER A 109 10.20 8.67 44.84
CA SER A 109 9.68 9.95 45.32
C SER A 109 9.09 10.67 44.12
N LYS A 110 8.03 11.44 44.35
CA LYS A 110 7.43 12.32 43.34
C LYS A 110 8.37 13.42 42.83
N ASP A 111 9.49 13.61 43.52
CA ASP A 111 10.53 14.56 43.12
C ASP A 111 11.47 13.97 42.05
N TYR A 112 11.39 12.66 41.80
CA TYR A 112 12.14 12.01 40.73
C TYR A 112 11.37 12.06 39.41
N ASP A 113 12.11 12.10 38.31
CA ASP A 113 11.56 12.10 36.95
C ASP A 113 11.96 10.85 36.14
N SER A 114 11.39 10.71 34.95
CA SER A 114 11.72 9.61 34.04
C SER A 114 13.15 9.66 33.49
N PHE A 115 13.83 10.81 33.49
CA PHE A 115 15.23 10.90 33.09
C PHE A 115 16.15 10.24 34.12
N GLU A 116 15.93 10.50 35.41
CA GLU A 116 16.66 9.84 36.49
C GLU A 116 16.42 8.33 36.50
N VAL A 117 15.20 7.89 36.16
CA VAL A 117 14.89 6.47 35.97
C VAL A 117 15.73 5.87 34.84
N VAL A 118 15.78 6.52 33.67
CA VAL A 118 16.60 6.04 32.53
C VAL A 118 18.08 6.00 32.91
N GLN A 119 18.61 7.06 33.54
CA GLN A 119 20.00 7.12 34.01
C GLN A 119 20.32 5.99 35.01
N SER A 120 19.41 5.71 35.95
CA SER A 120 19.54 4.61 36.92
C SER A 120 19.59 3.24 36.22
N CYS A 121 18.73 3.04 35.21
CA CYS A 121 18.73 1.84 34.38
C CYS A 121 20.03 1.69 33.58
N ILE A 122 20.48 2.73 32.86
CA ILE A 122 21.75 2.71 32.10
C ILE A 122 22.91 2.37 33.02
N LYS A 123 23.03 3.06 34.16
CA LYS A 123 24.10 2.84 35.13
C LYS A 123 24.14 1.41 35.66
N TYR A 124 22.98 0.80 35.88
CA TYR A 124 22.89 -0.58 36.35
C TYR A 124 23.22 -1.57 35.23
N PHE A 125 22.59 -1.43 34.06
CA PHE A 125 22.71 -2.41 32.96
C PHE A 125 24.03 -2.33 32.20
N THR A 126 24.73 -1.20 32.28
CA THR A 126 26.12 -1.10 31.85
C THR A 126 27.01 -2.08 32.62
N LYS A 127 26.76 -2.27 33.92
CA LYS A 127 27.51 -3.20 34.79
C LYS A 127 26.96 -4.62 34.79
N HIS A 128 25.64 -4.76 34.65
CA HIS A 128 24.93 -6.03 34.74
C HIS A 128 24.18 -6.31 33.45
N LYS A 129 24.65 -7.28 32.66
CA LYS A 129 24.08 -7.59 31.34
C LYS A 129 22.60 -7.98 31.46
N VAL A 130 21.75 -7.33 30.67
CA VAL A 130 20.45 -7.91 30.29
C VAL A 130 20.72 -8.95 29.21
N ILE A 131 20.42 -10.21 29.49
CA ILE A 131 20.63 -11.29 28.52
C ILE A 131 19.35 -11.47 27.72
N ILE A 132 19.37 -11.01 26.49
CA ILE A 132 18.36 -11.26 25.47
C ILE A 132 19.01 -12.24 24.51
N ASN A 133 18.56 -13.49 24.50
CA ASN A 133 19.13 -14.54 23.66
C ASN A 133 18.23 -14.72 22.44
N ILE A 134 18.82 -14.75 21.24
CA ILE A 134 18.09 -15.15 20.06
C ILE A 134 17.81 -16.64 20.23
N GLY A 135 16.54 -17.04 20.31
CA GLY A 135 16.18 -18.45 20.39
C GLY A 135 16.68 -19.17 19.13
N THR A 136 17.84 -19.83 19.21
CA THR A 136 18.50 -20.48 18.07
C THR A 136 17.63 -21.58 17.45
N GLU A 137 16.75 -22.19 18.25
CA GLU A 137 15.80 -23.21 17.79
C GLU A 137 14.61 -22.59 17.03
N TYR A 138 14.18 -21.38 17.40
CA TYR A 138 13.11 -20.66 16.71
C TYR A 138 13.57 -19.99 15.42
N PHE A 139 14.87 -19.71 15.25
CA PHE A 139 15.36 -19.01 14.06
C PHE A 139 15.22 -19.86 12.79
N ASN A 140 15.51 -21.16 12.86
CA ASN A 140 15.37 -22.04 11.69
C ASN A 140 13.90 -22.28 11.33
N GLU A 141 13.06 -22.60 12.32
CA GLU A 141 11.64 -22.83 12.07
C GLU A 141 10.91 -21.54 11.65
N SER A 142 11.21 -20.39 12.27
CA SER A 142 10.59 -19.10 11.92
C SER A 142 11.06 -18.60 10.56
N TRP A 143 12.32 -18.83 10.16
CA TRP A 143 12.80 -18.41 8.84
C TRP A 143 12.16 -19.25 7.72
N ILE A 144 12.05 -20.56 7.92
CA ILE A 144 11.35 -21.48 7.00
C ILE A 144 9.88 -21.11 6.91
N LEU A 145 9.20 -20.89 8.04
CA LEU A 145 7.79 -20.49 8.06
C LEU A 145 7.58 -19.12 7.42
N ARG A 146 8.48 -18.15 7.60
CA ARG A 146 8.39 -16.84 6.92
C ARG A 146 8.53 -16.98 5.41
N HIS A 147 9.47 -17.78 4.93
CA HIS A 147 9.63 -18.04 3.50
C HIS A 147 8.39 -18.73 2.93
N GLN A 148 7.85 -19.73 3.63
CA GLN A 148 6.59 -20.38 3.25
C GLN A 148 5.40 -19.40 3.23
N ILE A 149 5.29 -18.51 4.20
CA ILE A 149 4.24 -17.48 4.23
C ILE A 149 4.40 -16.50 3.07
N GLU A 150 5.61 -16.04 2.78
CA GLU A 150 5.88 -15.14 1.65
C GLU A 150 5.55 -15.80 0.32
N ASP A 151 5.88 -17.08 0.15
CA ASP A 151 5.55 -17.84 -1.05
C ASP A 151 4.04 -18.07 -1.18
N LEU A 152 3.34 -18.37 -0.07
CA LEU A 152 1.87 -18.44 -0.05
C LEU A 152 1.21 -17.10 -0.34
N ILE A 153 1.78 -15.97 0.11
CA ILE A 153 1.28 -14.63 -0.22
C ILE A 153 1.44 -14.34 -1.71
N LYS A 154 2.60 -14.70 -2.30
CA LYS A 154 2.82 -14.57 -3.75
C LYS A 154 1.82 -15.43 -4.53
N GLU A 155 1.65 -16.69 -4.15
CA GLU A 155 0.70 -17.61 -4.78
C GLU A 155 -0.74 -17.10 -4.66
N LYS A 156 -1.16 -16.62 -3.48
CA LYS A 156 -2.47 -15.99 -3.27
C LYS A 156 -2.66 -14.75 -4.14
N SER A 157 -1.62 -13.94 -4.31
CA SER A 157 -1.68 -12.75 -5.18
C SER A 157 -1.86 -13.14 -6.66
N ALA A 158 -1.16 -14.18 -7.12
CA ALA A 158 -1.32 -14.73 -8.46
C ALA A 158 -2.72 -15.34 -8.66
N LEU A 159 -3.24 -16.07 -7.67
CA LEU A 159 -4.60 -16.62 -7.71
C LEU A 159 -5.67 -15.51 -7.81
N ASN A 160 -5.48 -14.40 -7.10
CA ASN A 160 -6.39 -13.25 -7.20
C ASN A 160 -6.37 -12.60 -8.59
N LEU A 161 -5.20 -12.53 -9.24
CA LEU A 161 -5.07 -12.08 -10.64
C LEU A 161 -5.84 -13.02 -11.58
N ILE A 162 -5.61 -14.33 -11.47
CA ILE A 162 -6.33 -15.34 -12.27
C ILE A 162 -7.84 -15.23 -12.05
N LYS A 163 -8.30 -15.08 -10.80
CA LYS A 163 -9.72 -14.92 -10.49
C LYS A 163 -10.32 -13.66 -11.13
N LYS A 164 -9.56 -12.57 -11.19
CA LYS A 164 -9.98 -11.34 -11.87
C LYS A 164 -10.11 -11.57 -13.38
N GLU A 165 -9.16 -12.25 -14.00
CA GLU A 165 -9.21 -12.61 -15.42
C GLU A 165 -10.37 -13.54 -15.76
N VAL A 166 -10.64 -14.53 -14.91
CA VAL A 166 -11.79 -15.43 -15.06
C VAL A 166 -13.11 -14.66 -14.96
N ASN A 167 -13.23 -13.71 -14.02
CA ASN A 167 -14.43 -12.87 -13.92
C ASN A 167 -14.62 -12.02 -15.19
N ILE A 168 -13.55 -11.42 -15.72
CA ILE A 168 -13.60 -10.66 -16.98
C ILE A 168 -14.04 -11.57 -18.14
N ALA A 169 -13.48 -12.78 -18.23
CA ALA A 169 -13.86 -13.76 -19.24
C ALA A 169 -15.34 -14.17 -19.09
N HIS A 170 -15.82 -14.33 -17.86
CA HIS A 170 -17.22 -14.65 -17.57
C HIS A 170 -18.16 -13.51 -17.97
N ASP A 171 -17.81 -12.26 -17.68
CA ASP A 171 -18.56 -11.08 -18.11
C ASP A 171 -18.60 -10.98 -19.65
N LEU A 172 -17.48 -11.22 -20.33
CA LEU A 172 -17.42 -11.27 -21.79
C LEU A 172 -18.28 -12.39 -22.37
N ILE A 173 -18.25 -13.58 -21.76
CA ILE A 173 -19.11 -14.70 -22.16
C ILE A 173 -20.58 -14.33 -21.96
N ASN A 174 -20.95 -13.69 -20.86
CA ASN A 174 -22.33 -13.26 -20.62
C ASN A 174 -22.79 -12.19 -21.61
N VAL A 175 -21.91 -11.27 -22.04
CA VAL A 175 -22.19 -10.31 -23.12
C VAL A 175 -22.33 -11.01 -24.48
N LEU A 176 -21.52 -12.03 -24.75
CA LEU A 176 -21.58 -12.83 -25.98
C LEU A 176 -22.75 -13.83 -25.99
N LEU A 177 -23.27 -14.22 -24.83
CA LEU A 177 -24.44 -15.09 -24.69
C LEU A 177 -25.73 -14.29 -24.49
N ASP A 178 -25.66 -12.95 -24.40
CA ASP A 178 -26.84 -12.11 -24.39
C ASP A 178 -27.45 -12.09 -25.79
N GLN A 179 -28.31 -13.08 -26.01
CA GLN A 179 -29.01 -13.31 -27.27
C GLN A 179 -29.78 -12.07 -27.73
N ASN A 180 -30.19 -11.19 -26.82
CA ASN A 180 -30.88 -9.94 -27.17
C ASN A 180 -29.94 -8.92 -27.83
N ALA A 181 -28.72 -8.76 -27.31
CA ALA A 181 -27.71 -7.88 -27.90
C ALA A 181 -27.25 -8.40 -29.28
N ILE A 182 -27.13 -9.72 -29.42
CA ILE A 182 -26.85 -10.37 -30.72
C ILE A 182 -28.01 -10.15 -31.70
N ASN A 183 -29.26 -10.31 -31.26
CA ASN A 183 -30.42 -10.09 -32.11
C ASN A 183 -30.57 -8.62 -32.53
N GLU A 184 -30.28 -7.65 -31.65
CA GLU A 184 -30.21 -6.22 -32.01
C GLU A 184 -29.14 -5.95 -33.08
N LEU A 185 -27.97 -6.58 -32.98
CA LEU A 185 -26.91 -6.46 -34.00
C LEU A 185 -27.34 -7.07 -35.35
N TYR A 186 -28.01 -8.22 -35.34
CA TYR A 186 -28.57 -8.80 -36.57
C TYR A 186 -29.66 -7.92 -37.18
N THR A 187 -30.51 -7.30 -36.33
CA THR A 187 -31.56 -6.37 -36.79
C THR A 187 -30.93 -5.12 -37.41
N GLN A 188 -29.89 -4.56 -36.79
CA GLN A 188 -29.11 -3.44 -37.37
C GLN A 188 -28.41 -3.83 -38.67
N GLN A 189 -27.95 -5.08 -38.79
CA GLN A 189 -27.35 -5.60 -40.01
C GLN A 189 -28.40 -5.75 -41.13
N GLU A 190 -29.59 -6.27 -40.84
CA GLU A 190 -30.71 -6.35 -41.79
C GLU A 190 -31.17 -4.97 -42.24
N ASP A 191 -31.33 -4.01 -41.33
CA ASP A 191 -31.67 -2.62 -41.66
C ASP A 191 -30.63 -1.98 -42.59
N MET A 192 -29.34 -2.30 -42.37
CA MET A 192 -28.24 -1.84 -43.21
C MET A 192 -28.28 -2.48 -44.61
N GLU A 193 -28.61 -3.77 -44.72
CA GLU A 193 -28.78 -4.46 -46.01
C GLU A 193 -30.00 -3.95 -46.79
N ILE A 194 -31.10 -3.66 -46.10
CA ILE A 194 -32.29 -3.04 -46.69
C ILE A 194 -31.95 -1.63 -47.22
N TRP A 195 -31.21 -0.84 -46.44
CA TRP A 195 -30.74 0.48 -46.88
C TRP A 195 -29.83 0.42 -48.11
N ILE A 196 -28.93 -0.56 -48.19
CA ILE A 196 -28.08 -0.82 -49.36
C ILE A 196 -28.95 -1.13 -50.59
N LYS A 197 -29.86 -2.10 -50.49
CA LYS A 197 -30.75 -2.51 -51.61
C LYS A 197 -31.69 -1.40 -52.06
N THR A 198 -32.11 -0.53 -51.15
CA THR A 198 -33.01 0.59 -51.46
C THR A 198 -32.28 1.72 -52.21
N ASN A 199 -31.00 1.91 -51.95
CA ASN A 199 -30.18 2.93 -52.61
C ASN A 199 -29.42 2.44 -53.84
N GLU A 200 -29.42 1.14 -54.14
CA GLU A 200 -28.90 0.57 -55.40
C GLU A 200 -29.76 0.91 -56.64
N LYS A 201 -30.98 1.46 -56.47
CA LYS A 201 -31.91 1.77 -57.57
C LYS A 201 -32.09 3.25 -57.90
N THR A 202 -31.41 4.16 -57.22
CA THR A 202 -31.43 5.58 -57.58
C THR A 202 -30.21 5.92 -58.42
N ASP A 203 -30.37 5.88 -59.75
CA ASP A 203 -29.48 6.54 -60.69
C ASP A 203 -29.41 8.03 -60.33
N PHE A 204 -28.24 8.47 -59.85
CA PHE A 204 -27.96 9.89 -59.65
C PHE A 204 -26.79 10.29 -60.56
N GLU A 205 -27.12 10.62 -61.81
CA GLU A 205 -26.22 11.38 -62.68
C GLU A 205 -26.12 12.82 -62.17
N PHE A 206 -24.91 13.30 -61.90
CA PHE A 206 -24.40 14.45 -62.65
C PHE A 206 -22.87 14.51 -62.67
N SER A 207 -22.42 14.45 -63.91
CA SER A 207 -21.14 14.66 -64.54
C SER A 207 -20.47 15.99 -64.20
N ASN A 208 -19.17 16.02 -64.52
CA ASN A 208 -18.29 17.19 -64.72
C ASN A 208 -17.42 17.62 -63.54
N ALA A 209 -16.27 16.96 -63.38
CA ALA A 209 -14.98 17.60 -63.63
C ALA A 209 -13.85 16.56 -63.65
N LEU A 210 -13.42 16.19 -64.85
CA LEU A 210 -12.10 15.62 -65.12
C LEU A 210 -11.02 16.61 -64.66
N VAL A 211 -10.53 16.49 -63.42
CA VAL A 211 -9.32 17.17 -62.93
C VAL A 211 -8.62 16.26 -61.92
N TYR A 212 -7.65 15.50 -62.44
CA TYR A 212 -6.49 14.87 -61.79
C TYR A 212 -6.67 13.63 -60.88
N SER A 213 -6.17 12.51 -61.42
CA SER A 213 -5.72 11.26 -60.78
C SER A 213 -4.56 11.47 -59.77
N GLY A 214 -4.75 12.38 -58.83
CA GLY A 214 -3.82 12.63 -57.73
C GLY A 214 -4.51 12.81 -56.38
N ASN A 215 -5.83 13.03 -56.35
CA ASN A 215 -6.57 13.23 -55.09
C ASN A 215 -7.04 11.92 -54.48
N LYS A 216 -7.35 10.88 -55.27
CA LYS A 216 -7.85 9.60 -54.76
C LYS A 216 -6.73 8.80 -54.10
N GLU A 217 -5.59 8.67 -54.76
CA GLU A 217 -4.39 8.03 -54.23
C GLU A 217 -3.85 8.80 -53.02
N LYS A 218 -3.89 10.13 -53.05
CA LYS A 218 -3.54 10.98 -51.89
C LYS A 218 -4.52 10.82 -50.73
N ASN A 219 -5.82 10.73 -51.00
CA ASN A 219 -6.83 10.48 -49.96
C ASN A 219 -6.69 9.08 -49.37
N ILE A 220 -6.40 8.07 -50.19
CA ILE A 220 -6.13 6.70 -49.72
C ILE A 220 -4.83 6.67 -48.91
N ALA A 221 -3.76 7.32 -49.37
CA ALA A 221 -2.50 7.42 -48.63
C ALA A 221 -2.68 8.16 -47.28
N ASN A 222 -3.47 9.24 -47.25
CA ASN A 222 -3.80 9.94 -46.00
C ASN A 222 -4.62 9.05 -45.05
N LEU A 223 -5.58 8.28 -45.56
CA LEU A 223 -6.37 7.34 -44.76
C LEU A 223 -5.52 6.18 -44.22
N LEU A 224 -4.55 5.70 -44.99
CA LEU A 224 -3.59 4.69 -44.55
C LEU A 224 -2.64 5.23 -43.48
N ALA A 225 -2.15 6.46 -43.64
CA ALA A 225 -1.34 7.13 -42.62
C ALA A 225 -2.14 7.40 -41.33
N GLU A 226 -3.42 7.73 -41.46
CA GLU A 226 -4.33 7.88 -40.31
C GLU A 226 -4.61 6.52 -39.64
N GLU A 227 -4.73 5.42 -40.40
CA GLU A 227 -4.82 4.05 -39.88
C GLU A 227 -3.57 3.63 -39.09
N GLU A 228 -2.37 3.94 -39.58
CA GLU A 228 -1.12 3.71 -38.86
C GLU A 228 -1.06 4.54 -37.56
N SER A 229 -1.60 5.78 -37.59
CA SER A 229 -1.76 6.61 -36.39
C SER A 229 -2.72 6.00 -35.35
N PHE A 230 -3.70 5.18 -35.75
CA PHE A 230 -4.58 4.46 -34.81
C PHE A 230 -3.81 3.38 -34.03
N GLU A 231 -2.89 2.67 -34.67
CA GLU A 231 -2.07 1.65 -33.99
C GLU A 231 -1.12 2.29 -32.98
N GLU A 232 -0.48 3.40 -33.35
CA GLU A 232 0.38 4.17 -32.45
C GLU A 232 -0.40 4.79 -31.28
N THR A 233 -1.64 5.24 -31.53
CA THR A 233 -2.52 5.77 -30.47
C THR A 233 -2.99 4.66 -29.53
N ALA A 234 -3.36 3.50 -30.05
CA ALA A 234 -3.72 2.33 -29.25
C ALA A 234 -2.55 1.87 -28.36
N LYS A 235 -1.33 1.89 -28.93
CA LYS A 235 -0.10 1.58 -28.20
C LYS A 235 0.15 2.56 -27.06
N LYS A 236 0.05 3.87 -27.30
CA LYS A 236 0.21 4.91 -26.26
C LYS A 236 -0.84 4.81 -25.15
N ILE A 237 -2.10 4.54 -25.49
CA ILE A 237 -3.17 4.33 -24.51
C ILE A 237 -2.87 3.08 -23.66
N THR A 238 -2.34 2.02 -24.28
CA THR A 238 -1.92 0.79 -23.60
C THR A 238 -0.71 1.00 -22.70
N GLU A 239 0.31 1.73 -23.16
CA GLU A 239 1.47 2.11 -22.36
C GLU A 239 1.08 2.98 -21.17
N ALA A 240 0.19 3.96 -21.36
CA ALA A 240 -0.34 4.80 -20.28
C ALA A 240 -1.12 3.98 -19.24
N PHE A 241 -1.86 2.96 -19.66
CA PHE A 241 -2.53 2.04 -18.76
C PHE A 241 -1.53 1.19 -17.94
N TYR A 242 -0.50 0.61 -18.58
CA TYR A 242 0.54 -0.14 -17.87
C TYR A 242 1.40 0.73 -16.94
N ALA A 243 1.63 2.00 -17.30
CA ALA A 243 2.27 2.99 -16.46
C ALA A 243 1.38 3.47 -15.28
N LYS A 244 0.15 2.95 -15.16
CA LYS A 244 -0.87 3.34 -14.17
C LYS A 244 -1.28 4.81 -14.25
N ALA A 245 -1.09 5.46 -15.41
CA ALA A 245 -1.56 6.81 -15.68
C ALA A 245 -3.05 6.86 -16.05
N LEU A 246 -3.64 5.72 -16.43
CA LEU A 246 -5.06 5.54 -16.70
C LEU A 246 -5.64 4.44 -15.81
N CYS A 247 -6.87 4.65 -15.32
CA CYS A 247 -7.60 3.57 -14.64
C CYS A 247 -8.32 2.69 -15.68
N SER A 248 -8.79 1.51 -15.25
CA SER A 248 -9.36 0.51 -16.18
C SER A 248 -10.64 0.99 -16.87
N THR A 249 -11.45 1.82 -16.23
CA THR A 249 -12.65 2.39 -16.84
C THR A 249 -12.31 3.37 -17.95
N ASP A 250 -11.32 4.23 -17.72
CA ASP A 250 -10.87 5.23 -18.70
C ASP A 250 -10.18 4.57 -19.89
N PHE A 251 -9.37 3.54 -19.63
CA PHE A 251 -8.74 2.73 -20.68
C PHE A 251 -9.76 2.09 -21.63
N ILE A 252 -10.80 1.46 -21.07
CA ILE A 252 -11.88 0.84 -21.88
C ILE A 252 -12.67 1.90 -22.65
N CYS A 253 -12.93 3.06 -22.04
CA CYS A 253 -13.64 4.16 -22.71
C CYS A 253 -12.86 4.66 -23.93
N HIS A 254 -11.57 4.95 -23.76
CA HIS A 254 -10.71 5.42 -24.84
C HIS A 254 -10.54 4.38 -25.96
N LEU A 255 -10.41 3.09 -25.62
CA LEU A 255 -10.37 2.05 -26.65
C LEU A 255 -11.66 1.97 -27.45
N LYS A 256 -12.84 2.06 -26.81
CA LYS A 256 -14.14 2.02 -27.51
C LYS A 256 -14.27 3.19 -28.49
N GLU A 257 -13.89 4.40 -28.09
CA GLU A 257 -13.91 5.57 -28.97
C GLU A 257 -12.94 5.40 -30.14
N LEU A 258 -11.72 4.91 -29.87
CA LEU A 258 -10.71 4.67 -30.88
C LEU A 258 -11.17 3.65 -31.92
N PHE A 259 -11.79 2.54 -31.51
CA PHE A 259 -12.33 1.53 -32.42
C PHE A 259 -13.50 2.06 -33.24
N LYS A 260 -14.37 2.88 -32.65
CA LYS A 260 -15.47 3.53 -33.38
C LYS A 260 -14.94 4.44 -34.49
N LEU A 261 -13.90 5.22 -34.19
CA LEU A 261 -13.25 6.09 -35.18
C LEU A 261 -12.54 5.27 -36.28
N LYS A 262 -11.79 4.22 -35.91
CA LYS A 262 -11.15 3.31 -36.88
C LYS A 262 -12.16 2.65 -37.81
N PHE A 263 -13.29 2.19 -37.27
CA PHE A 263 -14.37 1.61 -38.08
C PHE A 263 -14.95 2.61 -39.09
N MET A 264 -15.23 3.85 -38.67
CA MET A 264 -15.70 4.90 -39.56
C MET A 264 -14.68 5.24 -40.65
N LEU A 265 -13.38 5.19 -40.33
CA LEU A 265 -12.30 5.42 -41.29
C LEU A 265 -12.22 4.29 -42.32
N ILE A 266 -12.26 3.03 -41.88
CA ILE A 266 -12.29 1.87 -42.78
C ILE A 266 -13.48 1.96 -43.74
N LYS A 267 -14.67 2.34 -43.24
CA LYS A 267 -15.86 2.54 -44.08
C LYS A 267 -15.70 3.68 -45.08
N LYS A 268 -15.03 4.78 -44.71
CA LYS A 268 -14.68 5.86 -45.66
C LYS A 268 -13.71 5.38 -46.73
N ARG A 269 -12.70 4.58 -46.36
CA ARG A 269 -11.75 3.98 -47.31
C ARG A 269 -12.44 3.02 -48.27
N GLU A 270 -13.27 2.11 -47.77
CA GLU A 270 -14.03 1.16 -48.60
C GLU A 270 -14.91 1.89 -49.64
N LYS A 271 -15.57 2.97 -49.23
CA LYS A 271 -16.33 3.84 -50.15
C LYS A 271 -15.44 4.50 -51.21
N LEU A 272 -14.24 4.94 -50.83
CA LEU A 272 -13.27 5.55 -51.76
C LEU A 272 -12.61 4.53 -52.69
N SER A 273 -12.43 3.28 -52.26
CA SER A 273 -11.88 2.19 -53.07
C SER A 273 -12.89 1.62 -54.07
N ASN A 274 -14.20 1.77 -53.79
CA ASN A 274 -15.30 1.29 -54.64
C ASN A 274 -15.89 2.38 -55.56
N LEU A 275 -15.51 3.65 -55.38
CA LEU A 275 -15.54 4.71 -56.40
C LEU A 275 -14.36 4.54 -57.36
#